data_AF-A0A3C0S1R5-F1
#
_entry.id   AF-A0A3C0S1R5-F1
#
_cell.length_a   1.000
_cell.length_b   1.000
_cell.length_c   1.000
_cell.angle_alpha   90.00
_cell.angle_beta   90.00
_cell.angle_gamma   90.00
#
_symmetry.space_group_name_H-M   'P 1'
#
loop_
_entity.id
_entity.type
_entity.pdbx_description
1 polymer ?
#
loop_
_entity_poly.entity_id
_entity_poly.type
_entity_poly.pdbx_seq_one_letter_code
_entity_poly.pdbx_strand_id
1 'polypeptide(L)'
;MSKKILFGCLVLLGLFISGCGVNRQKAQIENLAKCKFDVESVDSIRLAGTSLQRLIKNNQIDLGAAPSLALAYLRKDIPLNAVIRLKIDNPTLKKASINKFQYIILYGGQQLVEGIVNQS
;
A
#
# COMPACT_ATOMS: atom_id res chain seq x y z
N MET A 1 12.88 -53.90 -10.15
CA MET A 1 13.14 -52.60 -9.51
C MET A 1 12.34 -52.54 -8.21
N SER A 2 13.00 -52.63 -7.04
CA SER A 2 12.29 -52.82 -5.76
C SER A 2 11.45 -51.58 -5.40
N LYS A 3 10.19 -51.79 -5.02
CA LYS A 3 9.23 -50.73 -4.60
C LYS A 3 9.82 -49.73 -3.59
N LYS A 4 10.80 -50.17 -2.77
CA LYS A 4 11.54 -49.34 -1.80
C LYS A 4 12.42 -48.26 -2.44
N ILE A 5 13.03 -48.53 -3.59
CA ILE A 5 13.87 -47.55 -4.33
C ILE A 5 12.98 -46.52 -5.02
N LEU A 6 11.84 -46.93 -5.57
CA LEU A 6 10.86 -46.03 -6.18
C LEU A 6 10.27 -45.06 -5.15
N PHE A 7 9.95 -45.56 -3.95
CA PHE A 7 9.44 -44.74 -2.86
C PHE A 7 10.50 -43.76 -2.33
N GLY A 8 11.76 -44.19 -2.23
CA GLY A 8 12.88 -43.31 -1.86
C GLY A 8 13.09 -42.15 -2.84
N CYS A 9 13.06 -42.42 -4.16
CA CYS A 9 13.16 -41.36 -5.17
C CYS A 9 11.98 -40.38 -5.12
N LEU A 10 10.75 -40.86 -4.87
CA LEU A 10 9.57 -40.01 -4.80
C LEU A 10 9.62 -39.04 -3.60
N VAL A 11 10.10 -39.51 -2.45
CA VAL A 11 10.30 -38.69 -1.25
C VAL A 11 11.42 -37.66 -1.47
N LEU A 12 12.53 -38.06 -2.10
CA LEU A 12 13.61 -37.12 -2.43
C LEU A 12 13.12 -36.03 -3.39
N LEU A 13 12.36 -36.39 -4.42
CA LEU A 13 11.83 -35.44 -5.40
C LEU A 13 10.85 -34.44 -4.75
N GLY A 14 10.04 -34.90 -3.78
CA GLY A 14 9.15 -34.04 -3.00
C GLY A 14 9.89 -32.97 -2.16
N LEU A 15 11.09 -33.28 -1.67
CA LEU A 15 11.90 -32.34 -0.90
C LEU A 15 12.57 -31.26 -1.77
N PHE A 16 12.82 -31.52 -3.05
CA PHE A 16 13.40 -30.52 -3.97
C PHE A 16 12.39 -29.46 -4.43
N ILE A 17 11.09 -29.80 -4.47
CA ILE A 17 10.04 -28.90 -5.00
C ILE A 17 9.62 -27.86 -3.94
N SER A 18 9.73 -28.16 -2.65
CA SER A 18 9.29 -27.29 -1.55
C SER A 18 10.23 -26.08 -1.29
N GLY A 19 11.48 -26.12 -1.77
CA GLY A 19 12.46 -25.04 -1.55
C GLY A 19 12.36 -23.84 -2.49
N CYS A 20 11.73 -23.98 -3.67
CA CYS A 20 11.77 -22.93 -4.70
C CYS A 20 10.86 -21.72 -4.40
N GLY A 21 9.72 -21.91 -3.74
CA GLY A 21 8.72 -20.84 -3.57
C GLY A 21 9.09 -19.85 -2.46
N VAL A 22 9.35 -20.35 -1.26
CA VAL A 22 9.57 -19.53 -0.06
C VAL A 22 10.86 -18.71 -0.17
N ASN A 23 11.93 -19.31 -0.71
CA ASN A 23 13.21 -18.62 -0.84
C ASN A 23 13.15 -17.46 -1.85
N ARG A 24 12.34 -17.61 -2.91
CA ARG A 24 12.12 -16.54 -3.90
C ARG A 24 11.31 -15.37 -3.33
N GLN A 25 10.31 -15.64 -2.50
CA GLN A 25 9.52 -14.57 -1.85
C GLN A 25 10.35 -13.76 -0.86
N LYS A 26 11.18 -14.42 -0.04
CA LYS A 26 12.12 -13.73 0.86
C LYS A 26 13.05 -12.81 0.08
N ALA A 27 13.68 -13.33 -0.97
CA ALA A 27 14.58 -12.55 -1.82
C ALA A 27 13.88 -11.34 -2.47
N GLN A 28 12.61 -11.46 -2.85
CA GLN A 28 11.84 -10.34 -3.44
C GLN A 28 11.53 -9.25 -2.41
N ILE A 29 11.19 -9.60 -1.17
CA ILE A 29 10.98 -8.63 -0.08
C ILE A 29 12.29 -7.96 0.34
N GLU A 30 13.37 -8.73 0.46
CA GLU A 30 14.70 -8.18 0.73
C GLU A 30 15.14 -7.20 -0.35
N ASN A 31 14.76 -7.46 -1.60
CA ASN A 31 15.07 -6.57 -2.70
C ASN A 31 14.15 -5.35 -2.74
N LEU A 32 12.88 -5.49 -2.34
CA LEU A 32 11.95 -4.38 -2.17
C LEU A 32 12.43 -3.38 -1.11
N ALA A 33 13.07 -3.86 -0.04
CA ALA A 33 13.68 -2.99 0.98
C ALA A 33 14.82 -2.11 0.43
N LYS A 34 15.34 -2.42 -0.76
CA LYS A 34 16.39 -1.64 -1.46
C LYS A 34 15.80 -0.66 -2.48
N CYS A 35 14.50 -0.72 -2.73
CA CYS A 35 13.83 0.23 -3.62
C CYS A 35 13.81 1.63 -2.97
N LYS A 36 13.79 2.65 -3.81
CA LYS A 36 13.56 4.03 -3.39
C LYS A 36 12.07 4.34 -3.55
N PHE A 37 11.49 4.93 -2.51
CA PHE A 37 10.08 5.30 -2.48
C PHE A 37 9.98 6.81 -2.50
N ASP A 38 9.15 7.34 -3.39
CA ASP A 38 8.89 8.76 -3.51
C ASP A 38 7.38 9.01 -3.63
N VAL A 39 6.91 10.12 -3.08
CA VAL A 39 5.53 10.56 -3.24
C VAL A 39 5.47 11.38 -4.52
N GLU A 40 5.01 10.77 -5.59
CA GLU A 40 4.90 11.42 -6.91
C GLU A 40 3.83 12.51 -6.89
N SER A 41 2.67 12.20 -6.31
CA SER A 41 1.61 13.19 -6.13
C SER A 41 0.63 12.81 -5.02
N VAL A 42 -0.08 13.82 -4.54
CA VAL A 42 -1.26 13.67 -3.69
C VAL A 42 -2.43 14.36 -4.39
N ASP A 43 -3.28 13.55 -5.00
CA ASP A 43 -4.38 14.03 -5.84
C ASP A 43 -5.72 13.93 -5.11
N SER A 44 -6.73 14.60 -5.66
CA SER A 44 -8.15 14.38 -5.32
C SER A 44 -8.46 14.52 -3.83
N ILE A 45 -7.76 15.42 -3.13
CA ILE A 45 -8.00 15.70 -1.71
C ILE A 45 -9.42 16.25 -1.53
N ARG A 46 -10.23 15.54 -0.74
CA ARG A 46 -11.63 15.87 -0.46
C ARG A 46 -11.92 15.77 1.04
N LEU A 47 -12.67 16.74 1.56
CA LEU A 47 -13.22 16.75 2.90
C LEU A 47 -14.75 16.67 2.80
N ALA A 48 -15.36 15.67 3.45
CA ALA A 48 -16.81 15.46 3.38
C ALA A 48 -17.34 15.43 1.93
N GLY A 49 -16.58 14.82 1.02
CA GLY A 49 -16.90 14.72 -0.41
C GLY A 49 -16.55 15.96 -1.26
N THR A 50 -16.27 17.10 -0.63
CA THR A 50 -15.96 18.37 -1.30
C THR A 50 -14.46 18.52 -1.54
N SER A 51 -14.04 18.89 -2.76
CA SER A 51 -12.62 19.05 -3.08
C SER A 51 -11.99 20.22 -2.32
N LEU A 52 -10.78 20.02 -1.80
CA LEU A 52 -10.06 21.04 -1.02
C LEU A 52 -9.85 22.34 -1.80
N GLN A 53 -9.63 22.24 -3.12
CA GLN A 53 -9.44 23.38 -4.01
C GLN A 53 -10.72 24.23 -4.16
N ARG A 54 -11.91 23.64 -3.94
CA ARG A 54 -13.17 24.39 -3.94
C ARG A 54 -13.42 25.06 -2.60
N LEU A 55 -13.02 24.41 -1.51
CA LEU A 55 -13.11 24.97 -0.17
C LEU A 55 -12.18 26.17 0.01
N ILE A 56 -10.97 26.09 -0.53
CA ILE A 56 -9.96 27.13 -0.42
C ILE A 56 -9.95 27.94 -1.71
N LYS A 57 -10.68 29.07 -1.72
CA LYS A 57 -10.69 30.03 -2.82
C LYS A 57 -10.12 31.35 -2.34
N ASN A 58 -9.11 31.89 -3.04
CA ASN A 58 -8.46 33.15 -2.67
C ASN A 58 -7.95 33.17 -1.21
N ASN A 59 -7.42 32.04 -0.73
CA ASN A 59 -6.97 31.88 0.66
C ASN A 59 -8.08 32.01 1.73
N GLN A 60 -9.35 31.97 1.33
CA GLN A 60 -10.51 31.97 2.22
C GLN A 60 -11.27 30.64 2.11
N ILE A 61 -11.83 30.21 3.25
CA ILE A 61 -12.67 29.01 3.30
C ILE A 61 -14.09 29.41 2.88
N ASP A 62 -14.55 28.89 1.74
CA ASP A 62 -15.92 29.04 1.29
C ASP A 62 -16.80 27.91 1.89
N LEU A 63 -17.33 28.16 3.09
CA LEU A 63 -18.24 27.23 3.77
C LEU A 63 -19.62 27.15 3.10
N GLY A 64 -20.01 28.17 2.32
CA GLY A 64 -21.25 28.16 1.55
C GLY A 64 -21.21 27.13 0.42
N ALA A 65 -20.02 26.84 -0.11
CA ALA A 65 -19.80 25.81 -1.11
C ALA A 65 -19.78 24.37 -0.53
N ALA A 66 -19.92 24.18 0.79
CA ALA A 66 -19.77 22.86 1.43
C ALA A 66 -20.76 22.55 2.57
N PRO A 67 -22.07 22.47 2.30
CA PRO A 67 -23.06 22.00 3.29
C PRO A 67 -22.74 20.63 3.88
N SER A 68 -22.16 19.72 3.07
CA SER A 68 -21.72 18.40 3.53
C SER A 68 -20.64 18.48 4.60
N LEU A 69 -19.73 19.46 4.50
CA LEU A 69 -18.69 19.70 5.49
C LEU A 69 -19.27 20.21 6.82
N ALA A 70 -20.25 21.12 6.77
CA ALA A 70 -20.94 21.58 7.97
C ALA A 70 -21.68 20.44 8.69
N LEU A 71 -22.39 19.59 7.95
CA LEU A 71 -23.06 18.41 8.52
C LEU A 71 -22.07 17.39 9.09
N ALA A 72 -20.96 17.15 8.39
CA ALA A 72 -19.87 16.29 8.85
C ALA A 72 -19.25 16.82 10.15
N TYR A 73 -19.00 18.13 10.23
CA TYR A 73 -18.49 18.79 11.43
C TYR A 73 -19.47 18.66 12.62
N LEU A 74 -20.77 18.88 12.39
CA LEU A 74 -21.80 18.71 13.43
C LEU A 74 -21.87 17.28 13.96
N ARG A 75 -21.71 16.28 13.07
CA ARG A 75 -21.64 14.86 13.44
C ARG A 75 -20.30 14.46 14.06
N LYS A 76 -19.32 15.37 14.07
CA LYS A 76 -17.92 15.12 14.47
C LYS A 76 -17.27 13.98 13.69
N ASP A 77 -17.71 13.78 12.44
CA ASP A 77 -17.20 12.76 11.53
C ASP A 77 -16.96 13.40 10.16
N ILE A 78 -15.69 13.75 9.91
CA ILE A 78 -15.27 14.44 8.69
C ILE A 78 -14.42 13.48 7.86
N PRO A 79 -15.00 12.82 6.83
CA PRO A 79 -14.25 11.88 6.03
C PRO A 79 -13.26 12.64 5.14
N LEU A 80 -11.98 12.32 5.31
CA LEU A 80 -10.87 12.76 4.47
C LEU A 80 -10.59 11.69 3.41
N ASN A 81 -10.59 12.08 2.14
CA ASN A 81 -10.20 11.21 1.03
C ASN A 81 -9.08 11.87 0.25
N ALA A 82 -8.07 11.09 -0.13
CA ALA A 82 -6.99 11.52 -1.01
C ALA A 82 -6.47 10.32 -1.80
N VAL A 83 -5.87 10.57 -2.96
CA VAL A 83 -5.19 9.55 -3.75
C VAL A 83 -3.70 9.86 -3.69
N ILE A 84 -2.93 8.98 -3.05
CA ILE A 84 -1.47 9.11 -2.96
C ILE A 84 -0.85 8.24 -4.04
N ARG A 85 -0.10 8.84 -4.96
CA ARG A 85 0.70 8.11 -5.95
C ARG A 85 2.11 7.97 -5.44
N LEU A 86 2.53 6.72 -5.26
CA LEU A 86 3.88 6.38 -4.84
C LEU A 86 4.66 5.91 -6.06
N LYS A 87 5.80 6.54 -6.30
CA LYS A 87 6.80 6.06 -7.25
C LYS A 87 7.77 5.16 -6.52
N ILE A 88 7.98 3.97 -7.07
CA ILE A 88 8.91 2.98 -6.52
C ILE A 88 9.98 2.71 -7.58
N ASP A 89 11.22 3.12 -7.29
CA ASP A 89 12.37 2.88 -8.14
C ASP A 89 13.16 1.67 -7.61
N ASN A 90 13.33 0.64 -8.44
CA ASN A 90 14.16 -0.52 -8.12
C ASN A 90 15.55 -0.35 -8.77
N PRO A 91 16.58 0.03 -8.01
CA PRO A 91 17.91 0.29 -8.55
C PRO A 91 18.68 -1.00 -8.90
N THR A 92 18.07 -2.18 -8.72
CA THR A 92 18.71 -3.48 -8.94
C THR A 92 18.10 -4.22 -10.13
N LEU A 93 18.85 -5.17 -10.68
CA LEU A 93 18.35 -6.08 -11.71
C LEU A 93 17.48 -7.23 -11.15
N LYS A 94 17.34 -7.32 -9.83
CA LYS A 94 16.56 -8.37 -9.17
C LYS A 94 15.11 -7.95 -9.06
N LYS A 95 14.18 -8.90 -9.19
CA LYS A 95 12.75 -8.62 -9.03
C LYS A 95 12.47 -8.23 -7.57
N ALA A 96 11.88 -7.04 -7.38
CA ALA A 96 11.17 -6.66 -6.17
C ALA A 96 9.67 -6.80 -6.43
N SER A 97 8.93 -7.40 -5.50
CA SER A 97 7.48 -7.58 -5.61
C SER A 97 6.85 -7.38 -4.25
N ILE A 98 5.68 -6.75 -4.22
CA ILE A 98 4.90 -6.52 -3.00
C ILE A 98 3.49 -7.07 -3.23
N ASN A 99 3.07 -8.03 -2.41
CA ASN A 99 1.72 -8.60 -2.54
C ASN A 99 0.77 -7.96 -1.51
N LYS A 100 1.33 -7.54 -0.38
CA LYS A 100 0.60 -6.92 0.71
C LYS A 100 1.51 -5.95 1.42
N PHE A 101 1.01 -4.77 1.71
CA PHE A 101 1.71 -3.84 2.60
C PHE A 101 0.73 -3.13 3.51
N GLN A 102 1.19 -2.92 4.74
CA GLN A 102 0.49 -2.11 5.72
C GLN A 102 1.14 -0.73 5.72
N TYR A 103 0.34 0.31 5.93
CA TYR A 103 0.82 1.68 5.97
C TYR A 103 0.20 2.45 7.12
N ILE A 104 0.95 3.42 7.61
CA ILE A 104 0.52 4.43 8.56
C ILE A 104 0.90 5.78 7.96
N ILE A 105 -0.06 6.70 7.89
CA ILE A 105 0.19 8.09 7.47
C ILE A 105 0.22 8.95 8.71
N LEU A 106 1.31 9.68 8.87
CA LEU A 106 1.51 10.63 9.97
C LEU A 106 1.47 12.06 9.42
N TYR A 107 0.90 12.98 10.19
CA TYR A 107 1.03 14.42 9.96
C TYR A 107 1.32 15.11 11.30
N GLY A 108 2.38 15.91 11.36
CA GLY A 108 2.82 16.54 12.62
C GLY A 108 3.15 15.54 13.74
N GLY A 109 3.55 14.31 13.38
CA GLY A 109 3.79 13.22 14.34
C GLY A 109 2.52 12.49 14.82
N GLN A 110 1.33 12.93 14.41
CA GLN A 110 0.07 12.26 14.74
C GLN A 110 -0.36 11.30 13.64
N GLN A 111 -0.79 10.10 14.02
CA GLN A 111 -1.38 9.13 13.10
C GLN A 111 -2.72 9.62 12.59
N LEU A 112 -2.81 9.80 11.26
CA LEU A 112 -4.03 10.21 10.57
C LEU A 112 -4.83 9.01 10.08
N VAL A 113 -4.16 8.05 9.46
CA VAL A 113 -4.80 6.86 8.92
C VAL A 113 -3.82 5.69 8.94
N GLU A 114 -4.36 4.50 9.13
CA GLU A 114 -3.66 3.25 8.91
C GLU A 114 -4.47 2.39 7.94
N GLY A 115 -3.79 1.51 7.21
CA GLY A 115 -4.48 0.65 6.26
C GLY A 115 -3.60 -0.45 5.72
N ILE A 116 -4.24 -1.28 4.90
CA ILE A 116 -3.61 -2.42 4.24
C ILE A 116 -3.99 -2.38 2.77
N VAL A 117 -2.98 -2.46 1.90
CA VAL A 117 -3.18 -2.71 0.48
C VAL A 117 -2.86 -4.17 0.21
N ASN A 118 -3.78 -4.86 -0.44
CA ASN A 118 -3.55 -6.19 -1.01
C ASN A 118 -3.52 -6.04 -2.53
N GLN A 119 -2.40 -6.39 -3.15
CA GLN A 119 -2.26 -6.48 -4.59
C GLN A 119 -2.40 -7.95 -4.95
N SER A 120 -3.62 -8.34 -5.35
CA SER A 120 -3.99 -9.69 -5.78
C SER A 120 -3.53 -9.97 -7.20
#